data_AF-A0A4U5MUX7-F1
#
_entry.id   AF-A0A4U5MUX7-F1
#
_cell.length_a   1.000
_cell.length_b   1.000
_cell.length_c   1.000
_cell.angle_alpha   90.00
_cell.angle_beta   90.00
_cell.angle_gamma   90.00
#
_symmetry.space_group_name_H-M   'P 1'
#
loop_
_entity.id
_entity.type
_entity.pdbx_description
1 polymer ?
#
loop_
_entity_poly.entity_id
_entity_poly.type
_entity_poly.pdbx_seq_one_letter_code
_entity_poly.pdbx_strand_id
1 'polypeptide(L)'
;MILSFIEKENCLILAVSPANADLATSDAIKLAQKVDPAGDRTIGVLSKLDLMDPGTDAREILENKKEPGSVYLKRGYIGVVNRSQKDIQGGKTLAEALAAERDFFLDHLAYQHIADIHGTDYLRNYLNKELTKHIKERMPSVVERIKTTAALLEKELKMYHEKPDDVRGFTRLAAHMMNLVVDEFQKRMGDVSSRLDSVDLNERCLGSIIRNVFQKNFEQHIESSLSIEDIELRHTILMARENTNGLRAGFFTSAKVFETIVEDQIGRLAQPALEAVDEVVVELDGAIRNMLRSMSQFPALERFACGKSIQKLGENKGKAHDYINTLLRVEKAYVETKHRTSQDHSETEDDILWKNKDGKGSAIYDGCPYQKIQLDKKQLLLYNNSKDLKDTDHHVALDLDKCFMRVHHAMNKKVQLKSDLETVTFNLTNEDTVDLIAKLCSIGFYPEVSETGKRVRDDVEDLYLADKKVVRQVEQVYDMIRDYMDVVIRSIWSYVPKIVIALVIDEQVKYFKVDLLSDIVNEGIKLLEEAPTLAKDRRMKQRKLDTCSKVLEVCKQLEHLSV
;
A
#
# COMPACT_ATOMS: atom_id res chain seq x y z
N MET A 1 26.25 38.82 9.54
CA MET A 1 25.25 39.67 10.22
C MET A 1 24.73 40.80 9.32
N ILE A 2 25.56 41.58 8.62
CA ILE A 2 25.09 42.68 7.75
C ILE A 2 24.30 42.18 6.53
N LEU A 3 24.82 41.14 5.86
CA LEU A 3 24.21 40.56 4.65
C LEU A 3 22.73 40.18 4.81
N SER A 4 22.34 39.60 5.96
CA SER A 4 20.94 39.22 6.23
C SER A 4 19.94 40.38 6.24
N PHE A 5 20.42 41.63 6.33
CA PHE A 5 19.59 42.83 6.23
C PHE A 5 19.66 43.47 4.83
N ILE A 6 20.86 43.55 4.22
CA ILE A 6 21.05 44.24 2.94
C ILE A 6 20.72 43.38 1.72
N GLU A 7 20.68 42.04 1.84
CA GLU A 7 20.22 41.13 0.76
C GLU A 7 18.74 41.30 0.44
N LYS A 8 17.93 41.73 1.42
CA LYS A 8 16.51 41.97 1.19
C LYS A 8 16.37 43.10 0.17
N GLU A 9 15.74 42.81 -0.96
CA GLU A 9 15.55 43.78 -2.04
C GLU A 9 14.96 45.08 -1.50
N ASN A 10 13.99 44.99 -0.57
CA ASN A 10 13.27 46.08 0.11
C ASN A 10 14.12 47.05 0.97
N CYS A 11 15.42 46.81 1.13
CA CYS A 11 16.33 47.61 1.95
C CYS A 11 17.04 48.71 1.14
N LEU A 12 17.05 49.95 1.64
CA LEU A 12 17.95 51.01 1.17
C LEU A 12 19.29 50.89 1.90
N ILE A 13 20.40 50.96 1.17
CA ILE A 13 21.74 50.81 1.73
C ILE A 13 22.37 52.20 1.84
N LEU A 14 22.71 52.61 3.05
CA LEU A 14 23.49 53.82 3.30
C LEU A 14 24.97 53.44 3.47
N ALA A 15 25.76 53.62 2.42
CA ALA A 15 27.18 53.28 2.40
C ALA A 15 28.03 54.46 2.88
N VAL A 16 28.35 54.47 4.17
CA VAL A 16 29.17 55.53 4.79
C VAL A 16 30.65 55.19 4.66
N SER A 17 31.42 56.08 4.04
CA SER A 17 32.88 55.95 3.91
C SER A 17 33.56 57.26 4.36
N PRO A 18 34.75 57.20 4.97
CA PRO A 18 35.51 58.41 5.26
C PRO A 18 36.25 58.89 4.01
N ALA A 19 36.33 60.21 3.81
CA ALA A 19 36.93 60.82 2.62
C ALA A 19 38.46 60.77 2.62
N ASN A 20 39.08 60.58 3.78
CA ASN A 20 40.53 60.43 3.94
C ASN A 20 41.04 59.01 3.60
N ALA A 21 40.19 58.12 3.11
CA ALA A 21 40.55 56.78 2.67
C ALA A 21 40.06 56.54 1.23
N ASP A 22 40.79 55.71 0.49
CA ASP A 22 40.42 55.37 -0.88
C ASP A 22 39.08 54.61 -0.93
N LEU A 23 38.10 55.19 -1.63
CA LEU A 23 36.75 54.66 -1.76
C LEU A 23 36.73 53.28 -2.44
N ALA A 24 37.66 53.01 -3.36
CA ALA A 24 37.77 51.70 -4.01
C ALA A 24 38.08 50.57 -3.01
N THR A 25 38.65 50.91 -1.85
CA THR A 25 38.94 49.96 -0.78
C THR A 25 37.84 49.85 0.28
N SER A 26 36.81 50.71 0.24
CA SER A 26 35.76 50.78 1.26
C SER A 26 34.96 49.48 1.39
N ASP A 27 34.92 48.93 2.60
CA ASP A 27 34.14 47.71 2.91
C ASP A 27 32.63 47.94 2.77
N ALA A 28 32.14 49.14 3.09
CA ALA A 28 30.73 49.49 2.96
C ALA A 28 30.28 49.45 1.50
N ILE A 29 31.12 49.98 0.60
CA ILE A 29 30.86 50.00 -0.84
C ILE A 29 31.02 48.60 -1.44
N LYS A 30 32.06 47.84 -1.06
CA LYS A 30 32.24 46.45 -1.50
C LYS A 30 31.07 45.55 -1.09
N LEU A 31 30.56 45.73 0.14
CA LEU A 31 29.39 44.98 0.61
C LEU A 31 28.12 45.39 -0.12
N ALA A 32 27.93 46.69 -0.41
CA ALA A 32 26.81 47.17 -1.19
C ALA A 32 26.84 46.63 -2.64
N GLN A 33 27.98 46.69 -3.31
CA GLN A 33 28.16 46.18 -4.68
C GLN A 33 27.90 44.67 -4.81
N LYS A 34 28.17 43.88 -3.76
CA LYS A 34 27.85 42.44 -3.76
C LYS A 34 26.35 42.16 -3.85
N VAL A 35 25.51 43.03 -3.27
CA VAL A 35 24.04 42.83 -3.19
C VAL A 35 23.24 43.83 -4.04
N ASP A 36 23.90 44.84 -4.59
CA ASP A 36 23.37 45.88 -5.47
C ASP A 36 24.46 46.33 -6.48
N PRO A 37 24.85 45.48 -7.46
CA PRO A 37 25.92 45.80 -8.41
C PRO A 37 25.64 47.02 -9.28
N ALA A 38 24.36 47.32 -9.53
CA ALA A 38 23.93 48.46 -10.33
C ALA A 38 23.86 49.79 -9.53
N GLY A 39 23.93 49.72 -8.20
CA GLY A 39 23.84 50.88 -7.30
C GLY A 39 22.46 51.53 -7.26
N ASP A 40 21.39 50.75 -7.42
CA ASP A 40 20.01 51.23 -7.59
C ASP A 40 19.36 51.64 -6.28
N ARG A 41 19.82 51.06 -5.17
CA ARG A 41 19.28 51.25 -3.81
C ARG A 41 20.36 51.61 -2.80
N THR A 42 21.55 51.95 -3.29
CA THR A 42 22.71 52.35 -2.48
C THR A 42 22.93 53.85 -2.56
N ILE A 43 23.02 54.50 -1.40
CA ILE A 43 23.30 55.93 -1.23
C ILE A 43 24.69 56.06 -0.61
N GLY A 44 25.59 56.79 -1.27
CA GLY A 44 26.93 57.03 -0.76
C GLY A 44 26.96 58.22 0.20
N VAL A 45 27.60 58.07 1.35
CA VAL A 45 27.87 59.19 2.26
C VAL A 45 29.36 59.27 2.51
N LEU A 46 29.94 60.42 2.20
CA LEU A 46 31.35 60.71 2.49
C LEU A 46 31.45 61.58 3.73
N SER A 47 32.09 61.05 4.76
CA SER A 47 32.34 61.78 6.01
C SER A 47 33.79 62.23 6.11
N LYS A 48 34.11 63.14 7.04
CA LYS A 48 35.50 63.57 7.32
C LYS A 48 36.19 64.28 6.14
N LEU A 49 35.44 65.06 5.36
CA LEU A 49 35.99 65.86 4.26
C LEU A 49 36.96 66.95 4.74
N ASP A 50 36.86 67.35 6.00
CA ASP A 50 37.75 68.28 6.69
C ASP A 50 39.13 67.69 7.03
N LEU A 51 39.27 66.36 7.02
CA LEU A 51 40.48 65.64 7.40
C LEU A 51 41.26 65.07 6.19
N MET A 52 41.01 65.57 4.98
CA MET A 52 41.79 65.18 3.80
C MET A 52 43.13 65.90 3.75
N ASP A 53 44.11 65.29 3.07
CA ASP A 53 45.45 65.83 2.96
C ASP A 53 45.44 67.13 2.13
N PRO A 54 46.15 68.19 2.55
CA PRO A 54 46.22 69.45 1.80
C PRO A 54 46.65 69.23 0.35
N GLY A 55 45.85 69.73 -0.60
CA GLY A 55 46.09 69.55 -2.04
C GLY A 55 45.34 68.36 -2.66
N THR A 56 44.59 67.60 -1.87
CA THR A 56 43.64 66.57 -2.35
C THR A 56 42.20 66.98 -2.09
N ASP A 57 41.28 66.56 -2.95
CA ASP A 57 39.84 66.74 -2.77
C ASP A 57 39.07 65.49 -3.22
N ALA A 58 37.81 65.38 -2.78
CA ALA A 58 36.88 64.31 -3.12
C ALA A 58 35.85 64.77 -4.16
N ARG A 59 36.14 65.81 -4.94
CA ARG A 59 35.19 66.44 -5.86
C ARG A 59 34.70 65.45 -6.92
N GLU A 60 35.59 64.66 -7.48
CA GLU A 60 35.25 63.67 -8.53
C GLU A 60 34.25 62.62 -8.04
N ILE A 61 34.35 62.25 -6.76
CA ILE A 61 33.44 61.29 -6.12
C ILE A 61 32.09 61.95 -5.82
N LEU A 62 32.09 63.17 -5.26
CA LEU A 62 30.88 63.92 -4.94
C LEU A 62 30.06 64.32 -6.17
N GLU A 63 30.72 64.65 -7.29
CA GLU A 63 30.09 64.90 -8.59
C GLU A 63 29.58 63.61 -9.27
N ASN A 64 29.85 62.43 -8.70
CA ASN A 64 29.39 61.12 -9.16
C ASN A 64 29.69 60.85 -10.64
N LYS A 65 30.91 61.20 -11.08
CA LYS A 65 31.36 61.02 -12.47
C LYS A 65 31.66 59.55 -12.78
N LYS A 66 31.30 59.11 -13.99
CA LYS A 66 31.57 57.76 -14.51
C LYS A 66 32.96 57.70 -15.15
N GLU A 67 33.99 57.70 -14.32
CA GLU A 67 35.39 57.58 -14.75
C GLU A 67 35.97 56.19 -14.40
N PRO A 68 36.92 55.67 -15.20
CA PRO A 68 37.53 54.36 -14.94
C PRO A 68 38.26 54.38 -13.59
N GLY A 69 37.78 53.59 -12.63
CA GLY A 69 38.31 53.52 -11.26
C GLY A 69 37.42 54.20 -10.21
N SER A 70 36.44 55.01 -10.60
CA SER A 70 35.46 55.63 -9.69
C SER A 70 34.26 54.70 -9.47
N VAL A 71 33.75 54.66 -8.23
CA VAL A 71 32.56 53.87 -7.89
C VAL A 71 31.30 54.69 -8.13
N TYR A 72 30.60 54.42 -9.23
CA TYR A 72 29.34 55.08 -9.56
C TYR A 72 28.15 54.50 -8.78
N LEU A 73 27.30 55.38 -8.21
CA LEU A 73 26.03 55.01 -7.57
C LEU A 73 24.88 55.77 -8.24
N LYS A 74 23.74 55.13 -8.54
CA LYS A 74 22.60 55.83 -9.18
C LYS A 74 22.01 56.93 -8.31
N ARG A 75 22.15 56.82 -6.98
CA ARG A 75 21.67 57.80 -6.00
C ARG A 75 22.73 58.82 -5.58
N GLY A 76 23.95 58.72 -6.13
CA GLY A 76 25.05 59.65 -5.90
C GLY A 76 25.68 59.57 -4.51
N TYR A 77 26.53 60.56 -4.24
CA TYR A 77 27.27 60.73 -2.99
C TYR A 77 26.89 62.05 -2.33
N ILE A 78 26.81 62.04 -1.00
CA ILE A 78 26.57 63.23 -0.21
C ILE A 78 27.71 63.39 0.80
N GLY A 79 28.39 64.53 0.74
CA GLY A 79 29.44 64.91 1.67
C GLY A 79 28.85 65.43 2.99
N VAL A 80 29.42 65.02 4.12
CA VAL A 80 29.10 65.54 5.45
C VAL A 80 30.36 65.80 6.27
N VAL A 81 30.31 66.86 7.08
CA VAL A 81 31.35 67.22 8.04
C VAL A 81 30.73 67.15 9.44
N ASN A 82 31.30 66.29 10.27
CA ASN A 82 30.80 66.02 11.61
C ASN A 82 31.71 66.67 12.66
N ARG A 83 31.22 66.75 13.91
CA ARG A 83 32.03 67.20 15.06
C ARG A 83 33.27 66.32 15.22
N SER A 84 34.43 66.96 15.37
CA SER A 84 35.67 66.27 15.73
C SER A 84 35.66 65.85 17.21
N GLN A 85 36.61 65.00 17.60
CA GLN A 85 36.74 64.60 19.01
C GLN A 85 37.00 65.80 19.93
N LYS A 86 37.69 66.84 19.43
CA LYS A 86 37.93 68.08 20.17
C LYS A 86 36.66 68.92 20.31
N ASP A 87 35.83 68.99 19.27
CA ASP A 87 34.54 69.71 19.33
C ASP A 87 33.57 69.07 20.32
N ILE A 88 33.59 67.73 20.41
CA ILE A 88 32.77 66.98 21.36
C ILE A 88 33.22 67.28 22.80
N GLN A 89 34.54 67.28 23.06
CA GLN A 89 35.10 67.60 24.38
C GLN A 89 34.92 69.08 24.76
N GLY A 90 34.93 69.97 23.77
CA GLY A 90 34.71 71.40 23.92
C GLY A 90 33.23 71.81 24.03
N GLY A 91 32.29 70.86 23.99
CA GLY A 91 30.86 71.14 24.16
C GLY A 91 30.20 71.85 22.99
N LYS A 92 30.78 71.81 21.78
CA LYS A 92 30.22 72.46 20.58
C LYS A 92 28.79 71.96 20.32
N THR A 93 27.86 72.89 20.22
CA THR A 93 26.44 72.59 20.03
C THR A 93 26.18 72.06 18.61
N LEU A 94 25.05 71.38 18.42
CA LEU A 94 24.66 70.87 17.10
C LEU A 94 24.43 72.00 16.09
N ALA A 95 23.85 73.12 16.54
CA ALA A 95 23.59 74.28 15.68
C ALA A 95 24.91 74.92 15.19
N GLU A 96 25.90 75.06 16.07
CA GLU A 96 27.24 75.54 15.70
C GLU A 96 27.98 74.57 14.78
N ALA A 97 27.76 73.25 14.92
CA ALA A 97 28.34 72.25 14.04
C ALA A 97 27.74 72.30 12.62
N LEU A 98 26.42 72.47 12.50
CA LEU A 98 25.74 72.62 11.21
C LEU A 98 26.12 73.94 10.52
N ALA A 99 26.24 75.03 11.28
CA ALA A 99 26.73 76.30 10.75
C ALA A 99 28.17 76.16 10.22
N ALA A 100 29.06 75.56 11.00
CA ALA A 100 30.44 75.32 10.58
C ALA A 100 30.56 74.37 9.37
N GLU A 101 29.68 73.36 9.27
CA GLU A 101 29.60 72.49 8.08
C GLU A 101 29.19 73.30 6.85
N ARG A 102 28.20 74.20 6.98
CA ARG A 102 27.76 75.06 5.88
C ARG A 102 28.85 76.04 5.45
N ASP A 103 29.54 76.66 6.41
CA ASP A 103 30.67 77.56 6.14
C ASP A 103 31.80 76.80 5.43
N PHE A 104 32.13 75.57 5.85
CA PHE A 104 33.13 74.72 5.19
C PHE A 104 32.81 74.50 3.70
N PHE A 105 31.57 74.15 3.35
CA PHE A 105 31.20 73.92 1.97
C PHE A 105 31.18 75.20 1.11
N LEU A 106 30.86 76.36 1.71
CA LEU A 106 30.83 77.64 1.01
C LEU A 106 32.22 78.25 0.80
N ASP A 107 33.13 78.06 1.76
CA ASP A 107 34.47 78.64 1.75
C ASP A 107 35.48 77.76 0.98
N HIS A 108 35.24 76.46 0.84
CA HIS A 108 36.16 75.55 0.18
C HIS A 108 36.11 75.66 -1.35
N LEU A 109 37.23 76.07 -1.97
CA LEU A 109 37.36 76.34 -3.41
C LEU A 109 36.88 75.19 -4.32
N ALA A 110 37.07 73.93 -3.90
CA ALA A 110 36.68 72.76 -4.68
C ALA A 110 35.20 72.35 -4.53
N TYR A 111 34.49 72.84 -3.49
CA TYR A 111 33.11 72.41 -3.17
C TYR A 111 32.08 73.53 -3.21
N GLN A 112 32.50 74.78 -3.35
CA GLN A 112 31.63 75.95 -3.36
C GLN A 112 30.48 75.84 -4.37
N HIS A 113 30.73 75.29 -5.57
CA HIS A 113 29.70 75.15 -6.61
C HIS A 113 28.70 74.00 -6.35
N ILE A 114 29.00 73.10 -5.40
CA ILE A 114 28.14 71.97 -4.99
C ILE A 114 27.67 72.08 -3.53
N ALA A 115 27.90 73.21 -2.87
CA ALA A 115 27.56 73.43 -1.46
C ALA A 115 26.06 73.22 -1.15
N ASP A 116 25.17 73.50 -2.10
CA ASP A 116 23.71 73.37 -1.93
C ASP A 116 23.21 71.91 -1.92
N ILE A 117 24.00 70.96 -2.44
CA ILE A 117 23.65 69.53 -2.54
C ILE A 117 24.43 68.64 -1.57
N HIS A 118 25.11 69.25 -0.59
CA HIS A 118 25.89 68.56 0.43
C HIS A 118 25.59 69.12 1.83
N GLY A 119 26.11 68.43 2.85
CA GLY A 119 25.86 68.73 4.24
C GLY A 119 24.72 67.92 4.87
N THR A 120 24.67 67.94 6.19
CA THR A 120 23.76 67.12 7.00
C THR A 120 22.30 67.52 6.78
N ASP A 121 22.00 68.81 6.61
CA ASP A 121 20.63 69.29 6.35
C ASP A 121 20.10 68.81 5.00
N TYR A 122 20.93 68.83 3.95
CA TYR A 122 20.58 68.28 2.65
C TYR A 122 20.39 66.77 2.72
N LEU A 123 21.33 66.06 3.35
CA LEU A 123 21.26 64.60 3.53
C LEU A 123 19.96 64.18 4.23
N ARG A 124 19.55 64.88 5.30
CA ARG A 124 18.29 64.60 6.02
C ARG A 124 17.08 64.70 5.08
N ASN A 125 16.98 65.80 4.33
CA ASN A 125 15.85 66.04 3.43
C ASN A 125 15.85 65.04 2.25
N TYR A 126 17.03 64.74 1.71
CA TYR A 126 17.21 63.75 0.66
C TYR A 126 16.81 62.35 1.11
N LEU A 127 17.30 61.89 2.28
CA LEU A 127 16.94 60.58 2.84
C LEU A 127 15.45 60.47 3.12
N ASN A 128 14.81 61.52 3.65
CA ASN A 128 13.37 61.50 3.89
C ASN A 128 12.57 61.37 2.59
N LYS A 129 12.97 62.12 1.55
CA LYS A 129 12.35 62.04 0.21
C LYS A 129 12.53 60.66 -0.41
N GLU A 130 13.75 60.12 -0.41
CA GLU A 130 14.04 58.82 -1.01
C GLU A 130 13.41 57.68 -0.23
N LEU A 131 13.43 57.71 1.11
CA LEU A 131 12.74 56.72 1.93
C LEU A 131 11.23 56.74 1.69
N THR A 132 10.62 57.92 1.61
CA THR A 132 9.18 58.06 1.35
C THR A 132 8.81 57.51 -0.03
N LYS A 133 9.58 57.86 -1.07
CA LYS A 133 9.40 57.35 -2.43
C LYS A 133 9.52 55.83 -2.47
N HIS A 134 10.57 55.30 -1.86
CA HIS A 134 10.85 53.87 -1.80
C HIS A 134 9.79 53.07 -1.05
N ILE A 135 9.28 53.60 0.06
CA ILE A 135 8.15 53.01 0.78
C ILE A 135 6.94 52.94 -0.16
N LYS A 136 6.56 54.05 -0.80
CA LYS A 136 5.39 54.09 -1.71
C LYS A 136 5.50 53.11 -2.88
N GLU A 137 6.66 53.01 -3.52
CA GLU A 137 6.89 52.11 -4.65
C GLU A 137 6.82 50.63 -4.24
N ARG A 138 7.29 50.28 -3.04
CA ARG A 138 7.40 48.88 -2.60
C ARG A 138 6.25 48.40 -1.71
N MET A 139 5.46 49.33 -1.17
CA MET A 139 4.34 49.01 -0.28
C MET A 139 3.32 48.06 -0.93
N PRO A 140 2.87 48.26 -2.19
CA PRO A 140 1.88 47.38 -2.81
C PRO A 140 2.33 45.92 -2.85
N SER A 141 3.60 45.68 -3.25
CA SER A 141 4.19 44.34 -3.28
C SER A 141 4.29 43.71 -1.88
N VAL A 142 4.62 44.50 -0.86
CA VAL A 142 4.64 44.02 0.53
C VAL A 142 3.24 43.62 1.00
N VAL A 143 2.23 44.44 0.71
CA VAL A 143 0.83 44.17 1.06
C VAL A 143 0.34 42.90 0.36
N GLU A 144 0.61 42.74 -0.93
CA GLU A 144 0.24 41.53 -1.69
C GLU A 144 0.88 40.28 -1.08
N ARG A 145 2.19 40.32 -0.79
CA ARG A 145 2.90 39.20 -0.15
C ARG A 145 2.30 38.83 1.20
N ILE A 146 1.93 39.82 2.01
CA ILE A 146 1.28 39.59 3.32
C ILE A 146 -0.11 38.98 3.12
N LYS A 147 -0.92 39.46 2.16
CA LYS A 147 -2.23 38.87 1.83
C LYS A 147 -2.10 37.41 1.41
N THR A 148 -1.16 37.09 0.53
CA THR A 148 -0.90 35.71 0.08
C THR A 148 -0.47 34.83 1.25
N THR A 149 0.41 35.34 2.12
CA THR A 149 0.86 34.61 3.31
C THR A 149 -0.31 34.38 4.29
N ALA A 150 -1.16 35.38 4.51
CA ALA A 150 -2.34 35.26 5.35
C ALA A 150 -3.33 34.22 4.80
N ALA A 151 -3.62 34.26 3.50
CA ALA A 151 -4.51 33.29 2.85
C ALA A 151 -3.99 31.84 2.95
N LEU A 152 -2.67 31.63 2.81
CA LEU A 152 -2.04 30.33 3.01
C LEU A 152 -2.18 29.87 4.47
N LEU A 153 -1.90 30.75 5.44
CA LEU A 153 -2.05 30.45 6.86
C LEU A 153 -3.50 30.14 7.24
N GLU A 154 -4.49 30.86 6.69
CA GLU A 154 -5.91 30.57 6.89
C GLU A 154 -6.29 29.20 6.34
N LYS A 155 -5.80 28.85 5.14
CA LYS A 155 -6.04 27.54 4.54
C LYS A 155 -5.46 26.41 5.40
N GLU A 156 -4.23 26.58 5.89
CA GLU A 156 -3.59 25.61 6.78
C GLU A 156 -4.32 25.50 8.12
N LEU A 157 -4.77 26.62 8.71
CA LEU A 157 -5.50 26.62 9.98
C LEU A 157 -6.85 25.90 9.88
N LYS A 158 -7.55 26.00 8.73
CA LYS A 158 -8.78 25.26 8.46
C LYS A 158 -8.59 23.74 8.41
N MET A 159 -7.36 23.25 8.22
CA MET A 159 -7.08 21.80 8.25
C MET A 159 -7.01 21.26 9.69
N TYR A 160 -6.84 22.12 10.70
CA TYR A 160 -6.92 21.71 12.10
C TYR A 160 -8.38 21.72 12.53
N HIS A 161 -8.78 20.69 13.27
CA HIS A 161 -10.08 20.68 13.92
C HIS A 161 -10.07 21.71 15.07
N GLU A 162 -11.07 22.57 15.13
CA GLU A 162 -11.23 23.45 16.29
C GLU A 162 -11.54 22.59 17.52
N LYS A 163 -10.79 22.79 18.60
CA LYS A 163 -11.09 22.15 19.88
C LYS A 163 -12.40 22.74 20.41
N PRO A 164 -13.46 21.94 20.58
CA PRO A 164 -14.69 22.41 21.18
C PRO A 164 -14.53 22.61 22.69
N ASP A 165 -15.10 23.71 23.19
CA ASP A 165 -15.11 24.03 24.63
C ASP A 165 -16.27 23.33 25.39
N ASP A 166 -17.33 22.93 24.68
CA ASP A 166 -18.54 22.33 25.24
C ASP A 166 -18.78 20.88 24.78
N VAL A 167 -19.53 20.12 25.59
CA VAL A 167 -19.94 18.72 25.28
C VAL A 167 -20.67 18.64 23.94
N ARG A 168 -21.53 19.61 23.63
CA ARG A 168 -22.25 19.67 22.33
C ARG A 168 -21.31 19.88 21.14
N GLY A 169 -20.23 20.64 21.34
CA GLY A 169 -19.19 20.81 20.33
C GLY A 169 -18.41 19.51 20.14
N PHE A 170 -18.07 18.83 21.23
CA PHE A 170 -17.41 17.52 21.20
C PHE A 170 -18.22 16.47 20.44
N THR A 171 -19.51 16.32 20.73
CA THR A 171 -20.36 15.33 20.03
C THR A 171 -20.42 15.61 18.52
N ARG A 172 -20.50 16.87 18.10
CA ARG A 172 -20.49 17.24 16.67
C ARG A 172 -19.16 16.91 16.00
N LEU A 173 -18.04 17.24 16.66
CA LEU A 173 -16.71 16.94 16.15
C LEU A 173 -16.48 15.42 16.06
N ALA A 174 -16.83 14.68 17.11
CA ALA A 174 -16.73 13.22 17.14
C ALA A 174 -17.56 12.59 16.01
N ALA A 175 -18.80 13.05 15.80
CA ALA A 175 -19.64 12.55 14.71
C ALA A 175 -19.03 12.86 13.33
N HIS A 176 -18.50 14.07 13.11
CA HIS A 176 -17.83 14.41 11.87
C HIS A 176 -16.59 13.53 11.62
N MET A 177 -15.75 13.35 12.64
CA MET A 177 -14.58 12.50 12.60
C MET A 177 -14.93 11.03 12.32
N MET A 178 -16.01 10.51 12.91
CA MET A 178 -16.46 9.14 12.65
C MET A 178 -16.99 8.97 11.24
N ASN A 179 -17.72 9.96 10.69
CA ASN A 179 -18.14 9.91 9.29
C ASN A 179 -16.93 9.88 8.35
N LEU A 180 -15.88 10.67 8.61
CA LEU A 180 -14.64 10.62 7.84
C LEU A 180 -13.97 9.24 7.90
N VAL A 181 -13.98 8.59 9.07
CA VAL A 181 -13.48 7.21 9.25
C VAL A 181 -14.29 6.21 8.45
N VAL A 182 -15.63 6.30 8.51
CA VAL A 182 -16.51 5.39 7.76
C VAL A 182 -16.29 5.55 6.25
N ASP A 183 -16.19 6.79 5.77
CA ASP A 183 -15.92 7.07 4.35
C ASP A 183 -14.54 6.57 3.92
N GLU A 184 -13.51 6.80 4.74
CA GLU A 184 -12.15 6.33 4.46
C GLU A 184 -12.06 4.79 4.48
N PHE A 185 -12.77 4.14 5.41
CA PHE A 185 -12.85 2.68 5.46
C PHE A 185 -13.51 2.11 4.20
N GLN A 186 -14.64 2.68 3.77
CA GLN A 186 -15.34 2.26 2.54
C GLN A 186 -14.49 2.48 1.29
N LYS A 187 -13.78 3.61 1.20
CA LYS A 187 -12.82 3.88 0.11
C LYS A 187 -11.72 2.83 0.06
N ARG A 188 -11.14 2.46 1.21
CA ARG A 188 -10.10 1.42 1.29
C ARG A 188 -10.62 0.04 0.93
N MET A 189 -11.87 -0.28 1.28
CA MET A 189 -12.54 -1.51 0.87
C MET A 189 -12.83 -1.57 -0.64
N GLY A 190 -12.77 -0.44 -1.34
CA GLY A 190 -12.92 -0.35 -2.79
C GLY A 190 -14.37 -0.23 -3.26
N ASP A 191 -15.29 0.20 -2.38
CA ASP A 191 -16.69 0.45 -2.75
C ASP A 191 -16.77 1.47 -3.90
N VAL A 192 -17.49 1.10 -4.95
CA VAL A 192 -17.58 1.82 -6.22
C VAL A 192 -18.42 3.10 -6.08
N SER A 193 -19.33 3.15 -5.09
CA SER A 193 -20.20 4.32 -4.89
C SER A 193 -19.44 5.62 -4.60
N SER A 194 -18.19 5.54 -4.11
CA SER A 194 -17.36 6.71 -3.78
C SER A 194 -16.25 6.99 -4.81
N ARG A 195 -16.18 6.27 -5.94
CA ARG A 195 -15.03 6.27 -6.88
C ARG A 195 -15.24 7.07 -8.18
N LEU A 196 -16.03 8.14 -8.15
CA LEU A 196 -16.18 8.98 -9.34
C LEU A 196 -14.94 9.82 -9.67
N ASP A 197 -14.05 10.11 -8.71
CA ASP A 197 -13.02 11.14 -8.92
C ASP A 197 -11.55 10.66 -8.96
N SER A 198 -11.19 9.46 -8.50
CA SER A 198 -9.84 8.91 -8.71
C SER A 198 -9.72 7.42 -8.38
N VAL A 199 -9.09 6.67 -9.29
CA VAL A 199 -8.62 5.29 -9.05
C VAL A 199 -7.13 5.37 -8.80
N ASP A 200 -6.68 4.96 -7.62
CA ASP A 200 -5.24 4.78 -7.38
C ASP A 200 -4.73 3.62 -8.25
N LEU A 201 -3.68 3.90 -9.03
CA LEU A 201 -3.04 2.95 -9.95
C LEU A 201 -1.81 2.28 -9.34
N ASN A 202 -1.30 2.80 -8.22
CA ASN A 202 -0.03 2.38 -7.65
C ASN A 202 -0.21 1.35 -6.53
N GLU A 203 -1.33 1.41 -5.80
CA GLU A 203 -1.58 0.55 -4.64
C GLU A 203 -2.88 -0.28 -4.80
N ARG A 204 -2.83 -1.53 -4.32
CA ARG A 204 -4.03 -2.38 -4.26
C ARG A 204 -4.90 -1.94 -3.08
N CYS A 205 -6.19 -1.75 -3.32
CA CYS A 205 -7.15 -1.52 -2.24
C CYS A 205 -7.28 -2.76 -1.33
N LEU A 206 -7.71 -2.54 -0.09
CA LEU A 206 -7.88 -3.56 0.93
C LEU A 206 -8.85 -4.66 0.46
N GLY A 207 -9.94 -4.29 -0.21
CA GLY A 207 -10.88 -5.27 -0.78
C GLY A 207 -10.23 -6.18 -1.83
N SER A 208 -9.25 -5.69 -2.59
CA SER A 208 -8.49 -6.51 -3.55
C SER A 208 -7.53 -7.47 -2.83
N ILE A 209 -6.90 -7.03 -1.74
CA ILE A 209 -6.04 -7.85 -0.89
C ILE A 209 -6.85 -8.99 -0.25
N ILE A 210 -7.99 -8.66 0.36
CA ILE A 210 -8.91 -9.64 0.97
C ILE A 210 -9.40 -10.65 -0.06
N ARG A 211 -9.77 -10.20 -1.28
CA ARG A 211 -10.15 -11.12 -2.36
C ARG A 211 -9.01 -12.07 -2.73
N ASN A 212 -7.77 -11.60 -2.74
CA ASN A 212 -6.60 -12.43 -3.03
C ASN A 212 -6.34 -13.46 -1.92
N VAL A 213 -6.59 -13.12 -0.65
CA VAL A 213 -6.55 -14.09 0.46
C VAL A 213 -7.53 -15.24 0.21
N PHE A 214 -8.76 -14.95 -0.21
CA PHE A 214 -9.75 -16.00 -0.51
C PHE A 214 -9.44 -16.80 -1.77
N GLN A 215 -9.01 -16.16 -2.85
CA GLN A 215 -8.84 -16.83 -4.16
C GLN A 215 -7.49 -17.52 -4.35
N LYS A 216 -6.43 -17.07 -3.68
CA LYS A 216 -5.09 -17.66 -3.87
C LYS A 216 -4.61 -18.39 -2.64
N ASN A 217 -4.56 -17.70 -1.51
CA ASN A 217 -4.00 -18.30 -0.31
C ASN A 217 -4.92 -19.42 0.18
N PHE A 218 -6.21 -19.15 0.39
CA PHE A 218 -7.12 -20.13 0.94
C PHE A 218 -7.31 -21.37 0.06
N GLU A 219 -7.44 -21.20 -1.26
CA GLU A 219 -7.52 -22.32 -2.22
C GLU A 219 -6.26 -23.19 -2.16
N GLN A 220 -5.06 -22.58 -2.20
CA GLN A 220 -3.79 -23.31 -2.10
C GLN A 220 -3.59 -24.00 -0.74
N HIS A 221 -4.02 -23.37 0.36
CA HIS A 221 -3.94 -23.95 1.70
C HIS A 221 -4.85 -25.18 1.84
N ILE A 222 -6.04 -25.18 1.21
CA ILE A 222 -6.91 -26.36 1.18
C ILE A 222 -6.29 -27.48 0.34
N GLU A 223 -5.79 -27.17 -0.86
CA GLU A 223 -5.16 -28.16 -1.74
C GLU A 223 -3.96 -28.84 -1.07
N SER A 224 -3.11 -28.07 -0.38
CA SER A 224 -1.97 -28.60 0.38
C SER A 224 -2.38 -29.33 1.66
N SER A 225 -3.46 -28.91 2.32
CA SER A 225 -3.96 -29.59 3.52
C SER A 225 -4.63 -30.93 3.20
N LEU A 226 -5.13 -31.11 1.97
CA LEU A 226 -5.80 -32.33 1.51
C LEU A 226 -4.93 -33.26 0.66
N SER A 227 -3.69 -32.88 0.34
CA SER A 227 -2.76 -33.71 -0.44
C SER A 227 -2.29 -34.93 0.38
N ILE A 228 -3.17 -35.90 0.60
CA ILE A 228 -2.77 -37.27 0.89
C ILE A 228 -2.33 -37.88 -0.44
N GLU A 229 -1.21 -38.59 -0.47
CA GLU A 229 -0.91 -39.40 -1.64
C GLU A 229 -2.07 -40.39 -1.86
N ASP A 230 -2.64 -40.40 -3.05
CA ASP A 230 -3.72 -41.28 -3.52
C ASP A 230 -3.59 -42.75 -3.02
N ILE A 231 -2.36 -43.21 -2.84
CA ILE A 231 -2.00 -44.54 -2.34
C ILE A 231 -2.21 -44.67 -0.82
N GLU A 232 -1.84 -43.66 -0.02
CA GLU A 232 -2.00 -43.66 1.44
C GLU A 232 -3.49 -43.61 1.84
N LEU A 233 -4.32 -42.88 1.09
CA LEU A 233 -5.77 -42.85 1.35
C LEU A 233 -6.41 -44.21 1.07
N ARG A 234 -6.02 -44.87 -0.03
CA ARG A 234 -6.46 -46.24 -0.36
C ARG A 234 -6.03 -47.26 0.69
N HIS A 235 -4.80 -47.15 1.18
CA HIS A 235 -4.31 -47.99 2.27
C HIS A 235 -5.11 -47.75 3.57
N THR A 236 -5.41 -46.49 3.88
CA THR A 236 -6.24 -46.14 5.05
C THR A 236 -7.64 -46.73 4.95
N ILE A 237 -8.26 -46.70 3.76
CA ILE A 237 -9.56 -47.33 3.49
C ILE A 237 -9.47 -48.85 3.70
N LEU A 238 -8.42 -49.50 3.18
CA LEU A 238 -8.19 -50.93 3.36
C LEU A 238 -8.08 -51.30 4.84
N MET A 239 -7.26 -50.57 5.60
CA MET A 239 -7.08 -50.83 7.03
C MET A 239 -8.35 -50.56 7.84
N ALA A 240 -9.08 -49.49 7.54
CA ALA A 240 -10.36 -49.19 8.18
C ALA A 240 -11.41 -50.29 7.89
N ARG A 241 -11.41 -50.85 6.68
CA ARG A 241 -12.24 -52.01 6.32
C ARG A 241 -11.87 -53.25 7.11
N GLU A 242 -10.60 -53.63 7.16
CA GLU A 242 -10.16 -54.81 7.91
C GLU A 242 -10.49 -54.66 9.41
N ASN A 243 -10.28 -53.48 9.97
CA ASN A 243 -10.60 -53.19 11.37
C ASN A 243 -12.09 -53.19 11.68
N THR A 244 -12.95 -52.75 10.75
CA THR A 244 -14.41 -52.79 10.93
C THR A 244 -14.98 -54.20 10.76
N ASN A 245 -14.39 -55.02 9.91
CA ASN A 245 -14.74 -56.43 9.73
C ASN A 245 -14.26 -57.30 10.91
N GLY A 246 -13.11 -56.94 11.50
CA GLY A 246 -12.54 -57.59 12.67
C GLY A 246 -12.33 -59.09 12.45
N LEU A 247 -12.91 -59.92 13.31
CA LEU A 247 -12.79 -61.39 13.23
C LEU A 247 -13.64 -62.03 12.11
N ARG A 248 -14.52 -61.27 11.45
CA ARG A 248 -15.45 -61.79 10.44
C ARG A 248 -14.97 -61.40 9.05
N ALA A 249 -14.92 -62.35 8.12
CA ALA A 249 -14.76 -62.03 6.71
C ALA A 249 -16.03 -61.32 6.18
N GLY A 250 -15.95 -60.01 5.97
CA GLY A 250 -17.05 -59.20 5.45
C GLY A 250 -17.14 -59.24 3.92
N PHE A 251 -18.32 -59.55 3.39
CA PHE A 251 -18.60 -59.47 1.94
C PHE A 251 -18.80 -58.03 1.45
N PHE A 252 -19.13 -57.10 2.34
CA PHE A 252 -19.40 -55.69 2.05
C PHE A 252 -18.55 -54.79 2.93
N THR A 253 -18.21 -53.59 2.44
CA THR A 253 -17.57 -52.55 3.25
C THR A 253 -18.63 -51.84 4.10
N SER A 254 -18.38 -51.70 5.39
CA SER A 254 -19.28 -50.97 6.29
C SER A 254 -19.35 -49.49 5.91
N ALA A 255 -20.56 -48.90 5.90
CA ALA A 255 -20.75 -47.46 5.73
C ALA A 255 -19.96 -46.63 6.76
N LYS A 256 -19.68 -47.22 7.94
CA LYS A 256 -18.89 -46.53 8.96
C LYS A 256 -17.45 -46.25 8.54
N VAL A 257 -16.88 -47.05 7.63
CA VAL A 257 -15.53 -46.81 7.07
C VAL A 257 -15.53 -45.48 6.31
N PHE A 258 -16.51 -45.31 5.44
CA PHE A 258 -16.70 -44.07 4.69
C PHE A 258 -16.90 -42.87 5.61
N GLU A 259 -17.85 -42.95 6.55
CA GLU A 259 -18.12 -41.88 7.52
C GLU A 259 -16.85 -41.48 8.30
N THR A 260 -16.10 -42.44 8.82
CA THR A 260 -14.92 -42.17 9.66
C THR A 260 -13.83 -41.44 8.87
N ILE A 261 -13.61 -41.83 7.61
CA ILE A 261 -12.59 -41.19 6.77
C ILE A 261 -13.04 -39.79 6.34
N VAL A 262 -14.33 -39.62 5.99
CA VAL A 262 -14.90 -38.30 5.68
C VAL A 262 -14.84 -37.37 6.90
N GLU A 263 -15.18 -37.85 8.10
CA GLU A 263 -15.09 -37.08 9.35
C GLU A 263 -13.65 -36.59 9.63
N ASP A 264 -12.66 -37.42 9.33
CA ASP A 264 -11.23 -37.08 9.42
C ASP A 264 -10.82 -36.03 8.39
N GLN A 265 -11.17 -36.23 7.10
CA GLN A 265 -10.86 -35.26 6.04
C GLN A 265 -11.53 -33.90 6.26
N ILE A 266 -12.79 -33.85 6.69
CA ILE A 266 -13.45 -32.59 7.06
C ILE A 266 -12.74 -31.92 8.25
N GLY A 267 -12.19 -32.70 9.19
CA GLY A 267 -11.41 -32.17 10.30
C GLY A 267 -10.19 -31.36 9.86
N ARG A 268 -9.54 -31.80 8.78
CA ARG A 268 -8.35 -31.13 8.22
C ARG A 268 -8.67 -29.79 7.56
N LEU A 269 -9.94 -29.56 7.18
CA LEU A 269 -10.40 -28.29 6.61
C LEU A 269 -10.59 -27.18 7.65
N ALA A 270 -10.60 -27.52 8.94
CA ALA A 270 -10.76 -26.53 10.01
C ALA A 270 -9.61 -25.54 10.05
N GLN A 271 -8.37 -26.03 10.03
CA GLN A 271 -7.18 -25.18 10.11
C GLN A 271 -7.11 -24.14 8.96
N PRO A 272 -7.15 -24.52 7.67
CA PRO A 272 -7.06 -23.55 6.59
C PRO A 272 -8.23 -22.56 6.59
N ALA A 273 -9.43 -22.98 7.01
CA ALA A 273 -10.59 -22.08 7.12
C ALA A 273 -10.41 -21.02 8.21
N LEU A 274 -9.84 -21.38 9.36
CA LEU A 274 -9.56 -20.45 10.45
C LEU A 274 -8.38 -19.53 10.12
N GLU A 275 -7.33 -20.05 9.48
CA GLU A 275 -6.18 -19.25 9.01
C GLU A 275 -6.61 -18.17 8.01
N ALA A 276 -7.54 -18.48 7.11
CA ALA A 276 -8.09 -17.48 6.18
C ALA A 276 -8.81 -16.33 6.90
N VAL A 277 -9.51 -16.59 8.01
CA VAL A 277 -10.09 -15.52 8.84
C VAL A 277 -8.99 -14.68 9.48
N ASP A 278 -7.95 -15.34 10.00
CA ASP A 278 -6.83 -14.68 10.67
C ASP A 278 -6.05 -13.76 9.75
N GLU A 279 -5.76 -14.19 8.53
CA GLU A 279 -5.12 -13.36 7.50
C GLU A 279 -5.94 -12.10 7.21
N VAL A 280 -7.26 -12.23 7.02
CA VAL A 280 -8.13 -11.07 6.77
C VAL A 280 -8.18 -10.13 7.97
N VAL A 281 -8.21 -10.66 9.19
CA VAL A 281 -8.23 -9.85 10.42
C VAL A 281 -6.93 -9.06 10.58
N VAL A 282 -5.78 -9.64 10.23
CA VAL A 282 -4.48 -8.94 10.25
C VAL A 282 -4.46 -7.77 9.27
N GLU A 283 -4.94 -7.98 8.04
CA GLU A 283 -5.05 -6.91 7.03
C GLU A 283 -6.00 -5.79 7.48
N LEU A 284 -7.14 -6.15 8.09
CA LEU A 284 -8.10 -5.19 8.65
C LEU A 284 -7.50 -4.40 9.83
N ASP A 285 -6.78 -5.04 10.76
CA ASP A 285 -6.11 -4.36 11.89
C ASP A 285 -5.12 -3.31 11.38
N GLY A 286 -4.28 -3.66 10.40
CA GLY A 286 -3.35 -2.73 9.77
C GLY A 286 -4.05 -1.54 9.11
N ALA A 287 -5.14 -1.80 8.39
CA ALA A 287 -5.93 -0.75 7.74
C ALA A 287 -6.59 0.20 8.75
N ILE A 288 -7.18 -0.33 9.83
CA ILE A 288 -7.84 0.45 10.88
C ILE A 288 -6.84 1.37 11.57
N ARG A 289 -5.66 0.84 11.95
CA ARG A 289 -4.59 1.64 12.56
C ARG A 289 -4.15 2.77 11.64
N ASN A 290 -3.95 2.50 10.36
CA ASN A 290 -3.50 3.51 9.41
C ASN A 290 -4.57 4.59 9.16
N MET A 291 -5.83 4.21 9.08
CA MET A 291 -6.96 5.14 8.91
C MET A 291 -7.09 6.08 10.11
N LEU A 292 -7.01 5.57 11.34
CA LEU A 292 -7.20 6.37 12.55
C LEU A 292 -6.03 7.33 12.85
N ARG A 293 -4.86 7.16 12.22
CA ARG A 293 -3.75 8.14 12.28
C ARG A 293 -4.15 9.53 11.78
N SER A 294 -5.19 9.62 10.94
CA SER A 294 -5.77 10.90 10.53
C SER A 294 -6.27 11.74 11.72
N MET A 295 -6.58 11.10 12.86
CA MET A 295 -6.98 11.75 14.13
C MET A 295 -5.82 12.11 15.05
N SER A 296 -4.57 12.02 14.58
CA SER A 296 -3.36 12.30 15.37
C SER A 296 -3.30 13.68 16.03
N GLN A 297 -4.18 14.62 15.62
CA GLN A 297 -4.41 15.86 16.33
C GLN A 297 -4.80 15.65 17.81
N PHE A 298 -5.59 14.60 18.09
CA PHE A 298 -6.05 14.22 19.43
C PHE A 298 -5.57 12.79 19.76
N PRO A 299 -4.34 12.62 20.28
CA PRO A 299 -3.76 11.30 20.48
C PRO A 299 -4.53 10.39 21.44
N ALA A 300 -5.19 10.98 22.45
CA ALA A 300 -6.02 10.22 23.38
C ALA A 300 -7.26 9.65 22.66
N LEU A 301 -7.92 10.45 21.82
CA LEU A 301 -9.03 10.02 20.97
C LEU A 301 -8.58 8.93 19.98
N GLU A 302 -7.46 9.13 19.29
CA GLU A 302 -6.90 8.15 18.35
C GLU A 302 -6.66 6.81 19.05
N ARG A 303 -5.96 6.81 20.19
CA ARG A 303 -5.66 5.58 20.95
C ARG A 303 -6.92 4.89 21.44
N PHE A 304 -7.88 5.65 21.94
CA PHE A 304 -9.15 5.12 22.43
C PHE A 304 -9.95 4.48 21.30
N ALA A 305 -10.16 5.22 20.20
CA ALA A 305 -10.90 4.72 19.04
C ALA A 305 -10.21 3.50 18.43
N CYS A 306 -8.89 3.52 18.31
CA CYS A 306 -8.10 2.41 17.79
C CYS A 306 -8.21 1.16 18.68
N GLY A 307 -7.98 1.31 19.99
CA GLY A 307 -8.09 0.21 20.94
C GLY A 307 -9.47 -0.42 20.95
N LYS A 308 -10.54 0.39 20.91
CA LYS A 308 -11.92 -0.10 20.86
C LYS A 308 -12.28 -0.79 19.55
N SER A 309 -11.82 -0.25 18.43
CA SER A 309 -12.06 -0.86 17.10
C SER A 309 -11.35 -2.21 16.97
N ILE A 310 -10.10 -2.31 17.44
CA ILE A 310 -9.33 -3.55 17.43
C ILE A 310 -9.93 -4.59 18.39
N GLN A 311 -10.40 -4.15 19.57
CA GLN A 311 -11.13 -5.02 20.50
C GLN A 311 -12.35 -5.64 19.80
N LYS A 312 -13.16 -4.81 19.13
CA LYS A 312 -14.33 -5.29 18.39
C LYS A 312 -13.95 -6.25 17.26
N LEU A 313 -12.85 -5.98 16.56
CA LEU A 313 -12.35 -6.84 15.49
C LEU A 313 -11.97 -8.23 16.03
N GLY A 314 -11.34 -8.29 17.21
CA GLY A 314 -11.05 -9.55 17.90
C GLY A 314 -12.30 -10.33 18.32
N GLU A 315 -13.34 -9.64 18.79
CA GLU A 315 -14.65 -10.27 19.10
C GLU A 315 -15.31 -10.83 17.84
N ASN A 316 -15.27 -10.09 16.73
CA ASN A 316 -15.83 -10.53 15.45
C ASN A 316 -15.06 -11.73 14.88
N LYS A 317 -13.74 -11.76 15.01
CA LYS A 317 -12.90 -12.93 14.69
C LYS A 317 -13.36 -14.16 15.46
N GLY A 318 -13.56 -14.04 16.78
CA GLY A 318 -14.05 -15.14 17.62
C GLY A 318 -15.39 -15.69 17.14
N LYS A 319 -16.36 -14.81 16.84
CA LYS A 319 -17.66 -15.20 16.29
C LYS A 319 -17.55 -15.92 14.95
N ALA A 320 -16.68 -15.45 14.06
CA ALA A 320 -16.44 -16.10 12.77
C ALA A 320 -15.83 -17.51 12.95
N HIS A 321 -14.87 -17.66 13.86
CA HIS A 321 -14.28 -18.97 14.18
C HIS A 321 -15.32 -19.94 14.74
N ASP A 322 -16.14 -19.49 15.69
CA ASP A 322 -17.19 -20.32 16.29
C ASP A 322 -18.22 -20.77 15.23
N TYR A 323 -18.57 -19.88 14.30
CA TYR A 323 -19.50 -20.19 13.22
C TYR A 323 -18.90 -21.19 12.21
N ILE A 324 -17.64 -21.03 11.82
CA ILE A 324 -16.95 -21.98 10.93
C ILE A 324 -16.83 -23.35 11.59
N ASN A 325 -16.45 -23.41 12.87
CA ASN A 325 -16.39 -24.66 13.62
C ASN A 325 -17.76 -25.33 13.73
N THR A 326 -18.82 -24.54 13.90
CA THR A 326 -20.19 -25.04 13.90
C THR A 326 -20.58 -25.59 12.52
N LEU A 327 -20.24 -24.90 11.44
CA LEU A 327 -20.48 -25.36 10.07
C LEU A 327 -19.79 -26.71 9.82
N LEU A 328 -18.49 -26.82 10.16
CA LEU A 328 -17.75 -28.07 10.01
C LEU A 328 -18.31 -29.19 10.88
N ARG A 329 -18.80 -28.86 12.09
CA ARG A 329 -19.49 -29.84 12.94
C ARG A 329 -20.80 -30.32 12.33
N VAL A 330 -21.55 -29.45 11.66
CA VAL A 330 -22.78 -29.82 10.95
C VAL A 330 -22.46 -30.75 9.77
N GLU A 331 -21.43 -30.43 8.98
CA GLU A 331 -20.98 -31.27 7.85
C GLU A 331 -20.50 -32.65 8.33
N LYS A 332 -19.89 -32.75 9.52
CA LYS A 332 -19.52 -34.03 10.15
C LYS A 332 -20.70 -34.81 10.73
N ALA A 333 -21.75 -34.12 11.17
CA ALA A 333 -22.86 -34.74 11.88
C ALA A 333 -23.75 -35.58 10.96
N TYR A 334 -23.80 -35.23 9.67
CA TYR A 334 -24.62 -35.94 8.70
C TYR A 334 -24.00 -35.90 7.30
N VAL A 335 -23.65 -37.09 6.81
CA VAL A 335 -23.05 -37.28 5.49
C VAL A 335 -24.15 -37.69 4.50
N GLU A 336 -24.61 -36.74 3.69
CA GLU A 336 -25.68 -36.98 2.72
C GLU A 336 -25.14 -37.69 1.47
N THR A 337 -25.58 -38.93 1.25
CA THR A 337 -25.12 -39.77 0.12
C THR A 337 -25.95 -39.58 -1.14
N LYS A 338 -27.07 -38.84 -1.10
CA LYS A 338 -27.92 -38.55 -2.28
C LYS A 338 -27.61 -37.20 -2.94
N HIS A 339 -26.38 -36.71 -2.83
CA HIS A 339 -26.04 -35.43 -3.45
C HIS A 339 -26.18 -35.53 -4.98
N ARG A 340 -27.00 -34.64 -5.57
CA ARG A 340 -27.48 -34.67 -6.97
C ARG A 340 -26.40 -34.82 -8.06
N THR A 341 -25.14 -34.58 -7.75
CA THR A 341 -24.02 -34.73 -8.69
C THR A 341 -23.66 -36.19 -9.00
N SER A 342 -23.95 -37.13 -8.10
CA SER A 342 -23.61 -38.55 -8.30
C SER A 342 -24.61 -39.33 -9.16
N GLN A 343 -25.83 -38.79 -9.39
CA GLN A 343 -26.86 -39.44 -10.21
C GLN A 343 -26.85 -38.99 -11.68
N ASP A 344 -26.30 -37.81 -12.00
CA ASP A 344 -26.24 -37.34 -13.40
C ASP A 344 -25.18 -38.08 -14.23
N HIS A 345 -24.17 -38.70 -13.60
CA HIS A 345 -23.19 -39.54 -14.31
C HIS A 345 -23.63 -40.99 -14.53
N SER A 346 -24.76 -41.42 -13.95
CA SER A 346 -25.28 -42.76 -14.23
C SER A 346 -26.10 -42.86 -15.52
N GLU A 347 -26.49 -41.74 -16.14
CA GLU A 347 -27.51 -41.76 -17.22
C GLU A 347 -27.17 -40.99 -18.51
N THR A 348 -25.93 -40.51 -18.73
CA THR A 348 -25.55 -39.94 -20.04
C THR A 348 -24.24 -40.52 -20.59
N GLU A 349 -24.40 -41.42 -21.54
CA GLU A 349 -23.52 -41.79 -22.67
C GLU A 349 -22.12 -41.17 -22.69
N ASP A 350 -21.13 -41.95 -22.23
CA ASP A 350 -19.93 -42.36 -22.97
C ASP A 350 -19.21 -43.44 -22.13
N ASP A 351 -19.50 -44.72 -22.40
CA ASP A 351 -18.89 -45.91 -21.78
C ASP A 351 -17.43 -46.11 -22.25
N ILE A 352 -16.59 -45.09 -22.03
CA ILE A 352 -15.17 -45.10 -22.38
C ILE A 352 -14.37 -44.61 -21.18
N LEU A 353 -13.73 -45.54 -20.46
CA LEU A 353 -12.88 -45.25 -19.32
C LEU A 353 -11.53 -44.70 -19.73
N TRP A 354 -11.00 -45.14 -20.87
CA TRP A 354 -9.74 -44.66 -21.42
C TRP A 354 -9.64 -44.94 -22.92
N LYS A 355 -8.95 -44.07 -23.65
CA LYS A 355 -8.62 -44.27 -25.07
C LYS A 355 -7.20 -43.77 -25.33
N ASN A 356 -6.46 -44.48 -26.18
CA ASN A 356 -5.12 -44.04 -26.56
C ASN A 356 -5.19 -42.71 -27.33
N LYS A 357 -4.37 -41.71 -26.96
CA LYS A 357 -4.32 -40.40 -27.61
C LYS A 357 -3.63 -40.52 -28.98
N ASP A 358 -4.39 -40.26 -30.04
CA ASP A 358 -3.92 -40.05 -31.42
C ASP A 358 -2.86 -41.01 -31.97
N GLY A 359 -3.14 -42.32 -31.96
CA GLY A 359 -2.41 -43.33 -32.76
C GLY A 359 -0.93 -43.54 -32.42
N LYS A 360 -0.42 -42.90 -31.35
CA LYS A 360 0.97 -43.03 -30.89
C LYS A 360 1.10 -44.23 -29.94
N GLY A 361 0.97 -45.41 -30.50
CA GLY A 361 1.20 -46.66 -29.79
C GLY A 361 0.28 -47.76 -30.29
N SER A 362 0.69 -49.01 -30.08
CA SER A 362 -0.09 -50.17 -30.53
C SER A 362 -0.16 -51.25 -29.46
N ALA A 363 -1.29 -51.94 -29.42
CA ALA A 363 -1.45 -53.18 -28.69
C ALA A 363 -1.22 -54.34 -29.66
N ILE A 364 -0.40 -55.32 -29.28
CA ILE A 364 -0.19 -56.55 -30.05
C ILE A 364 -1.00 -57.64 -29.37
N TYR A 365 -1.93 -58.24 -30.11
CA TYR A 365 -2.71 -59.38 -29.66
C TYR A 365 -2.71 -60.44 -30.77
N ASP A 366 -2.38 -61.68 -30.41
CA ASP A 366 -2.20 -62.81 -31.32
C ASP A 366 -1.34 -62.49 -32.56
N GLY A 367 -0.22 -61.78 -32.34
CA GLY A 367 0.71 -61.37 -33.40
C GLY A 367 0.25 -60.19 -34.27
N CYS A 368 -0.99 -59.71 -34.11
CA CYS A 368 -1.56 -58.61 -34.89
C CYS A 368 -1.50 -57.28 -34.12
N PRO A 369 -1.02 -56.17 -34.73
CA PRO A 369 -0.95 -54.85 -34.08
C PRO A 369 -2.26 -54.05 -34.27
N TYR A 370 -2.76 -53.48 -33.18
CA TYR A 370 -3.95 -52.63 -33.11
C TYR A 370 -3.57 -51.22 -32.66
N GLN A 371 -3.97 -50.19 -33.40
CA GLN A 371 -3.56 -48.79 -33.15
C GLN A 371 -4.59 -48.00 -32.34
N LYS A 372 -5.87 -48.36 -32.44
CA LYS A 372 -6.94 -47.76 -31.64
C LYS A 372 -7.32 -48.73 -30.53
N ILE A 373 -7.06 -48.30 -29.30
CA ILE A 373 -7.25 -49.05 -28.06
C ILE A 373 -8.22 -48.26 -27.20
N GLN A 374 -9.26 -48.94 -26.73
CA GLN A 374 -10.28 -48.37 -25.87
C GLN A 374 -10.50 -49.29 -24.69
N LEU A 375 -10.58 -48.70 -23.50
CA LEU A 375 -10.92 -49.38 -22.27
C LEU A 375 -12.34 -48.99 -21.89
N ASP A 376 -13.21 -49.98 -21.78
CA ASP A 376 -14.55 -49.87 -21.23
C ASP A 376 -14.63 -50.66 -19.92
N LYS A 377 -15.68 -50.44 -19.11
CA LYS A 377 -15.89 -50.91 -17.71
C LYS A 377 -15.29 -52.25 -17.38
N LYS A 378 -15.43 -53.24 -18.27
CA LYS A 378 -14.84 -54.56 -18.09
C LYS A 378 -14.20 -55.14 -19.35
N GLN A 379 -14.09 -54.36 -20.41
CA GLN A 379 -13.62 -54.85 -21.70
C GLN A 379 -12.49 -53.98 -22.22
N LEU A 380 -11.43 -54.64 -22.67
CA LEU A 380 -10.44 -54.02 -23.51
C LEU A 380 -10.84 -54.25 -24.97
N LEU A 381 -11.01 -53.14 -25.68
CA LEU A 381 -11.52 -53.12 -27.04
C LEU A 381 -10.39 -52.68 -27.99
N LEU A 382 -10.06 -53.53 -28.95
CA LEU A 382 -9.02 -53.30 -29.95
C LEU A 382 -9.64 -53.20 -31.35
N TYR A 383 -9.32 -52.12 -32.07
CA TYR A 383 -9.83 -51.87 -33.42
C TYR A 383 -8.70 -51.95 -34.45
N ASN A 384 -8.99 -52.55 -35.60
CA ASN A 384 -8.09 -52.64 -36.74
C ASN A 384 -8.25 -51.41 -37.64
N ASN A 385 -7.15 -50.93 -38.22
CA ASN A 385 -7.12 -49.77 -39.10
C ASN A 385 -7.50 -50.14 -40.56
N SER A 386 -8.58 -50.90 -40.75
CA SER A 386 -9.14 -51.10 -42.09
C SER A 386 -10.10 -49.96 -42.40
N LYS A 387 -9.85 -49.23 -43.48
CA LYS A 387 -10.55 -47.99 -43.87
C LYS A 387 -12.06 -48.13 -44.17
N ASP A 388 -12.65 -49.32 -44.02
CA ASP A 388 -14.01 -49.64 -44.53
C ASP A 388 -14.99 -50.21 -43.48
N LEU A 389 -14.76 -50.04 -42.17
CA LEU A 389 -15.73 -50.43 -41.14
C LEU A 389 -16.15 -49.22 -40.31
N LYS A 390 -17.46 -49.11 -40.03
CA LYS A 390 -18.02 -48.07 -39.16
C LYS A 390 -17.37 -48.16 -37.78
N ASP A 391 -17.18 -47.02 -37.12
CA ASP A 391 -16.52 -46.82 -35.81
C ASP A 391 -17.11 -47.63 -34.63
N THR A 392 -18.06 -48.53 -34.88
CA THR A 392 -18.81 -49.34 -33.90
C THR A 392 -18.38 -50.81 -33.83
N ASP A 393 -17.57 -51.30 -34.78
CA ASP A 393 -17.21 -52.72 -34.85
C ASP A 393 -15.79 -52.96 -34.30
N HIS A 394 -15.73 -53.38 -33.03
CA HIS A 394 -14.51 -53.84 -32.36
C HIS A 394 -14.04 -55.18 -32.97
N HIS A 395 -12.74 -55.32 -33.24
CA HIS A 395 -12.19 -56.58 -33.77
C HIS A 395 -11.86 -57.60 -32.68
N VAL A 396 -11.45 -57.13 -31.51
CA VAL A 396 -11.18 -57.97 -30.34
C VAL A 396 -11.77 -57.28 -29.11
N ALA A 397 -12.59 -58.01 -28.36
CA ALA A 397 -13.09 -57.63 -27.06
C ALA A 397 -12.54 -58.62 -26.03
N LEU A 398 -11.58 -58.19 -25.23
CA LEU A 398 -11.04 -58.99 -24.14
C LEU A 398 -11.81 -58.71 -22.86
N ASP A 399 -12.37 -59.77 -22.28
CA ASP A 399 -12.93 -59.75 -20.95
C ASP A 399 -11.81 -59.62 -19.92
N LEU A 400 -11.76 -58.47 -19.26
CA LEU A 400 -10.73 -58.19 -18.28
C LEU A 400 -10.82 -59.17 -17.10
N ASP A 401 -12.02 -59.64 -16.71
CA ASP A 401 -12.21 -60.53 -15.54
C ASP A 401 -11.40 -61.85 -15.65
N LYS A 402 -10.96 -62.23 -16.86
CA LYS A 402 -10.10 -63.40 -17.13
C LYS A 402 -8.62 -63.08 -17.32
N CYS A 403 -8.23 -61.82 -17.18
CA CYS A 403 -6.87 -61.36 -17.45
C CYS A 403 -6.07 -61.07 -16.16
N PHE A 404 -4.75 -61.00 -16.27
CA PHE A 404 -3.84 -60.47 -15.26
C PHE A 404 -2.82 -59.53 -15.90
N MET A 405 -2.50 -58.43 -15.22
CA MET A 405 -1.61 -57.38 -15.72
C MET A 405 -0.17 -57.67 -15.28
N ARG A 406 0.79 -57.52 -16.19
CA ARG A 406 2.23 -57.61 -15.91
C ARG A 406 2.93 -56.37 -16.45
N VAL A 407 3.72 -55.71 -15.60
CA VAL A 407 4.46 -54.51 -15.97
C VAL A 407 5.96 -54.81 -15.95
N HIS A 408 6.63 -54.67 -17.09
CA HIS A 408 8.06 -54.91 -17.20
C HIS A 408 8.86 -53.63 -16.92
N HIS A 409 9.67 -53.65 -15.86
CA HIS A 409 10.50 -52.51 -15.43
C HIS A 409 11.77 -52.30 -16.28
N ALA A 410 12.17 -53.27 -17.12
CA ALA A 410 13.37 -53.18 -17.93
C ALA A 410 13.15 -52.27 -19.15
N MET A 411 13.42 -50.98 -18.95
CA MET A 411 13.71 -49.95 -19.96
C MET A 411 12.61 -49.52 -20.94
N ASN A 412 11.38 -50.05 -20.90
CA ASN A 412 10.31 -49.55 -21.80
C ASN A 412 8.86 -49.70 -21.28
N LYS A 413 8.66 -49.69 -19.95
CA LYS A 413 7.35 -49.82 -19.26
C LYS A 413 6.33 -50.67 -20.05
N LYS A 414 6.75 -51.85 -20.52
CA LYS A 414 5.88 -52.69 -21.35
C LYS A 414 4.81 -53.28 -20.45
N VAL A 415 3.56 -52.92 -20.69
CA VAL A 415 2.40 -53.49 -20.01
C VAL A 415 1.91 -54.69 -20.82
N GLN A 416 1.62 -55.78 -20.15
CA GLN A 416 1.01 -56.96 -20.76
C GLN A 416 -0.25 -57.33 -19.99
N LEU A 417 -1.33 -57.65 -20.70
CA LEU A 417 -2.49 -58.35 -20.13
C LEU A 417 -2.44 -59.79 -20.62
N LYS A 418 -2.43 -60.75 -19.69
CA LYS A 418 -2.43 -62.18 -20.00
C LYS A 418 -3.75 -62.81 -19.59
N SER A 419 -4.32 -63.62 -20.46
CA SER A 419 -5.42 -64.57 -20.21
C SER A 419 -4.88 -66.00 -20.36
N ASP A 420 -5.59 -67.02 -19.90
CA ASP A 420 -5.15 -68.42 -19.80
C ASP A 420 -4.44 -68.99 -21.04
N LEU A 421 -4.72 -68.44 -22.24
CA LEU A 421 -4.09 -68.84 -23.50
C LEU A 421 -3.56 -67.66 -24.36
N GLU A 422 -3.70 -66.42 -23.91
CA GLU A 422 -3.55 -65.24 -24.79
C GLU A 422 -2.83 -64.08 -24.09
N THR A 423 -2.01 -63.31 -24.82
CA THR A 423 -1.30 -62.16 -24.25
C THR A 423 -1.44 -60.93 -25.13
N VAL A 424 -1.96 -59.85 -24.56
CA VAL A 424 -1.94 -58.51 -25.13
C VAL A 424 -0.69 -57.79 -24.65
N THR A 425 0.14 -57.28 -25.54
CA THR A 425 1.30 -56.44 -25.17
C THR A 425 1.09 -55.02 -25.66
N PHE A 426 1.15 -54.06 -24.75
CA PHE A 426 1.03 -52.63 -25.06
C PHE A 426 2.40 -52.00 -25.32
N ASN A 427 2.55 -51.40 -26.50
CA ASN A 427 3.68 -50.56 -26.86
C ASN A 427 3.17 -49.11 -26.97
N LEU A 428 3.02 -48.45 -25.82
CA LEU A 428 2.50 -47.08 -25.68
C LEU A 428 3.62 -46.11 -25.31
N THR A 429 3.34 -44.80 -25.37
CA THR A 429 4.24 -43.79 -24.78
C THR A 429 4.28 -43.92 -23.26
N ASN A 430 5.30 -43.37 -22.60
CA ASN A 430 5.40 -43.43 -21.13
C ASN A 430 4.22 -42.74 -20.42
N GLU A 431 3.66 -41.68 -21.00
CA GLU A 431 2.53 -40.94 -20.44
C GLU A 431 1.23 -41.76 -20.57
N ASP A 432 0.94 -42.26 -21.79
CA ASP A 432 -0.24 -43.11 -22.05
C ASP A 432 -0.18 -44.43 -21.29
N THR A 433 1.03 -44.95 -21.07
CA THR A 433 1.24 -46.16 -20.26
C THR A 433 0.88 -45.93 -18.79
N VAL A 434 1.31 -44.81 -18.22
CA VAL A 434 1.00 -44.47 -16.82
C VAL A 434 -0.50 -44.22 -16.64
N ASP A 435 -1.10 -43.53 -17.60
CA ASP A 435 -2.54 -43.26 -17.63
C ASP A 435 -3.38 -44.55 -17.77
N LEU A 436 -2.98 -45.46 -18.68
CA LEU A 436 -3.61 -46.76 -18.83
C LEU A 436 -3.48 -47.61 -17.55
N ILE A 437 -2.30 -47.65 -16.93
CA ILE A 437 -2.09 -48.38 -15.67
C ILE A 437 -2.99 -47.81 -14.57
N ALA A 438 -3.03 -46.48 -14.42
CA ALA A 438 -3.90 -45.82 -13.43
C ALA A 438 -5.37 -46.17 -13.66
N LYS A 439 -5.82 -46.19 -14.92
CA LYS A 439 -7.21 -46.56 -15.24
C LYS A 439 -7.50 -48.04 -15.04
N LEU A 440 -6.58 -48.94 -15.39
CA LEU A 440 -6.72 -50.37 -15.08
C LEU A 440 -6.78 -50.61 -13.57
N CYS A 441 -5.93 -49.95 -12.79
CA CYS A 441 -5.98 -49.97 -11.33
C CYS A 441 -7.33 -49.48 -10.79
N SER A 442 -7.93 -48.41 -11.36
CA SER A 442 -9.26 -47.93 -10.97
C SER A 442 -10.39 -48.94 -11.20
N ILE A 443 -10.20 -49.92 -12.11
CA ILE A 443 -11.14 -51.01 -12.39
C ILE A 443 -10.80 -52.27 -11.54
N GLY A 444 -9.78 -52.17 -10.69
CA GLY A 444 -9.29 -53.24 -9.82
C GLY A 444 -8.31 -54.20 -10.49
N PHE A 445 -7.64 -53.79 -11.57
CA PHE A 445 -6.59 -54.55 -12.25
C PHE A 445 -5.20 -54.02 -11.88
N TYR A 446 -4.59 -54.64 -10.85
CA TYR A 446 -3.24 -54.29 -10.39
C TYR A 446 -2.17 -55.17 -11.06
N PRO A 447 -0.95 -54.64 -11.24
CA PRO A 447 0.13 -55.37 -11.89
C PRO A 447 0.74 -56.42 -10.97
N GLU A 448 0.94 -57.64 -11.47
CA GLU A 448 1.77 -58.65 -10.83
C GLU A 448 3.25 -58.32 -11.06
N VAL A 449 4.01 -58.18 -9.98
CA VAL A 449 5.44 -57.85 -10.03
C VAL A 449 6.25 -59.06 -10.47
N SER A 450 7.18 -58.88 -11.42
CA SER A 450 8.18 -59.90 -11.79
C SER A 450 9.21 -60.10 -10.66
N GLU A 451 9.78 -61.31 -10.56
CA GLU A 451 10.73 -61.86 -9.56
C GLU A 451 12.00 -61.04 -9.20
N THR A 452 12.14 -59.76 -9.57
CA THR A 452 13.35 -58.95 -9.35
C THR A 452 13.36 -58.08 -8.08
N GLY A 453 12.39 -58.25 -7.17
CA GLY A 453 12.61 -57.99 -5.74
C GLY A 453 13.11 -56.60 -5.33
N LYS A 454 12.58 -55.51 -5.90
CA LYS A 454 12.72 -54.18 -5.27
C LYS A 454 11.47 -53.86 -4.45
N ARG A 455 11.65 -53.82 -3.12
CA ARG A 455 10.61 -53.48 -2.13
C ARG A 455 9.99 -52.11 -2.43
N VAL A 456 8.68 -52.10 -2.62
CA VAL A 456 7.82 -50.94 -2.37
C VAL A 456 7.75 -50.78 -0.84
N ARG A 457 7.55 -49.56 -0.32
CA ARG A 457 7.38 -49.34 1.14
C ARG A 457 6.38 -50.36 1.70
N ASP A 458 6.65 -50.88 2.90
CA ASP A 458 5.88 -51.99 3.53
C ASP A 458 4.37 -51.67 3.56
N ASP A 459 3.99 -50.40 3.68
CA ASP A 459 2.64 -49.83 3.67
C ASP A 459 1.85 -49.99 2.35
N VAL A 460 2.48 -50.39 1.24
CA VAL A 460 1.80 -50.63 -0.04
C VAL A 460 1.69 -52.13 -0.35
N GLU A 461 2.47 -52.98 0.34
CA GLU A 461 2.50 -54.43 0.12
C GLU A 461 1.13 -55.08 0.40
N ASP A 462 0.44 -54.62 1.45
CA ASP A 462 -0.89 -55.10 1.84
C ASP A 462 -1.98 -54.81 0.78
N LEU A 463 -1.88 -53.68 0.07
CA LEU A 463 -2.82 -53.34 -1.01
C LEU A 463 -2.64 -54.26 -2.23
N TYR A 464 -1.39 -54.66 -2.50
CA TYR A 464 -1.05 -55.57 -3.59
C TYR A 464 -1.32 -57.05 -3.26
N LEU A 465 -1.28 -57.41 -1.97
CA LEU A 465 -1.58 -58.76 -1.48
C LEU A 465 -3.09 -59.00 -1.26
N ALA A 466 -3.90 -57.93 -1.25
CA ALA A 466 -5.34 -58.03 -1.07
C ALA A 466 -6.05 -58.67 -2.27
N ASP A 467 -7.12 -59.43 -1.98
CA ASP A 467 -7.95 -60.04 -3.01
C ASP A 467 -8.52 -59.00 -3.98
N LYS A 468 -8.54 -59.30 -5.30
CA LYS A 468 -9.07 -58.41 -6.35
C LYS A 468 -10.47 -57.84 -6.03
N LYS A 469 -11.31 -58.61 -5.32
CA LYS A 469 -12.64 -58.17 -4.88
C LYS A 469 -12.57 -57.09 -3.79
N VAL A 470 -11.63 -57.21 -2.85
CA VAL A 470 -11.42 -56.25 -1.77
C VAL A 470 -10.91 -54.94 -2.36
N VAL A 471 -9.97 -55.00 -3.30
CA VAL A 471 -9.42 -53.75 -3.86
C VAL A 471 -10.45 -53.00 -4.70
N ARG A 472 -11.33 -53.70 -5.44
CA ARG A 472 -12.49 -53.06 -6.09
C ARG A 472 -13.42 -52.34 -5.11
N GLN A 473 -13.62 -52.90 -3.91
CA GLN A 473 -14.43 -52.25 -2.88
C GLN A 473 -13.73 -51.03 -2.28
N VAL A 474 -12.41 -51.08 -2.14
CA VAL A 474 -11.60 -49.93 -1.69
C VAL A 474 -11.69 -48.78 -2.70
N GLU A 475 -11.57 -49.06 -4.00
CA GLU A 475 -11.71 -48.03 -5.05
C GLU A 475 -13.13 -47.43 -5.09
N GLN A 476 -14.18 -48.24 -4.91
CA GLN A 476 -15.55 -47.72 -4.82
C GLN A 476 -15.74 -46.74 -3.66
N VAL A 477 -15.18 -47.06 -2.49
CA VAL A 477 -15.23 -46.16 -1.33
C VAL A 477 -14.36 -44.93 -1.57
N TYR A 478 -13.20 -45.09 -2.21
CA TYR A 478 -12.31 -43.99 -2.58
C TYR A 478 -13.01 -42.96 -3.49
N ASP A 479 -13.63 -43.42 -4.58
CA ASP A 479 -14.36 -42.54 -5.50
C ASP A 479 -15.53 -41.84 -4.79
N MET A 480 -16.26 -42.56 -3.92
CA MET A 480 -17.34 -41.96 -3.13
C MET A 480 -16.84 -40.89 -2.14
N ILE A 481 -15.67 -41.10 -1.53
CA ILE A 481 -15.02 -40.10 -0.66
C ILE A 481 -14.62 -38.88 -1.47
N ARG A 482 -13.97 -39.07 -2.63
CA ARG A 482 -13.54 -37.96 -3.49
C ARG A 482 -14.73 -37.12 -3.92
N ASP A 483 -15.78 -37.76 -4.44
CA ASP A 483 -16.96 -37.07 -4.94
C ASP A 483 -17.69 -36.32 -3.82
N TYR A 484 -17.77 -36.89 -2.62
CA TYR A 484 -18.34 -36.21 -1.46
C TYR A 484 -17.47 -35.02 -1.02
N MET A 485 -16.16 -35.22 -0.89
CA MET A 485 -15.23 -34.17 -0.46
C MET A 485 -15.20 -33.00 -1.43
N ASP A 486 -15.28 -33.23 -2.75
CA ASP A 486 -15.37 -32.16 -3.75
C ASP A 486 -16.58 -31.24 -3.51
N VAL A 487 -17.73 -31.81 -3.13
CA VAL A 487 -18.92 -31.03 -2.78
C VAL A 487 -18.70 -30.21 -1.51
N VAL A 488 -18.14 -30.84 -0.47
CA VAL A 488 -17.86 -30.17 0.81
C VAL A 488 -16.84 -29.05 0.65
N ILE A 489 -15.77 -29.26 -0.14
CA ILE A 489 -14.76 -28.25 -0.43
C ILE A 489 -15.37 -27.04 -1.14
N ARG A 490 -16.19 -27.27 -2.18
CA ARG A 490 -16.90 -26.18 -2.88
C ARG A 490 -17.86 -25.42 -1.95
N SER A 491 -18.53 -26.14 -1.06
CA SER A 491 -19.39 -25.57 -0.02
C SER A 491 -18.58 -24.64 0.90
N ILE A 492 -17.46 -25.12 1.44
CA ILE A 492 -16.57 -24.37 2.34
C ILE A 492 -15.94 -23.15 1.63
N TRP A 493 -15.47 -23.31 0.39
CA TRP A 493 -14.99 -22.21 -0.45
C TRP A 493 -16.04 -21.10 -0.63
N SER A 494 -17.32 -21.45 -0.65
CA SER A 494 -18.40 -20.47 -0.74
C SER A 494 -18.75 -19.85 0.61
N TYR A 495 -18.79 -20.65 1.68
CA TYR A 495 -19.26 -20.19 2.98
C TYR A 495 -18.22 -19.36 3.73
N VAL A 496 -16.94 -19.74 3.74
CA VAL A 496 -15.91 -19.03 4.52
C VAL A 496 -15.81 -17.55 4.14
N PRO A 497 -15.70 -17.16 2.84
CA PRO A 497 -15.70 -15.75 2.46
C PRO A 497 -16.97 -15.01 2.87
N LYS A 498 -18.15 -15.65 2.75
CA LYS A 498 -19.43 -15.05 3.16
C LYS A 498 -19.49 -14.80 4.66
N ILE A 499 -18.98 -15.74 5.46
CA ILE A 499 -18.90 -15.62 6.92
C ILE A 499 -17.97 -14.47 7.30
N VAL A 500 -16.80 -14.36 6.68
CA VAL A 500 -15.86 -13.26 6.94
C VAL A 500 -16.47 -11.92 6.57
N ILE A 501 -17.11 -11.81 5.41
CA ILE A 501 -17.79 -10.57 5.01
C ILE A 501 -18.88 -10.19 6.01
N ALA A 502 -19.79 -11.11 6.34
CA ALA A 502 -20.94 -10.80 7.18
C ALA A 502 -20.58 -10.59 8.66
N LEU A 503 -19.75 -11.46 9.24
CA LEU A 503 -19.47 -11.44 10.69
C LEU A 503 -18.25 -10.62 11.07
N VAL A 504 -17.31 -10.41 10.14
CA VAL A 504 -16.12 -9.59 10.39
C VAL A 504 -16.32 -8.22 9.79
N ILE A 505 -16.39 -8.11 8.46
CA ILE A 505 -16.33 -6.81 7.75
C ILE A 505 -17.60 -5.98 8.00
N ASP A 506 -18.78 -6.52 7.74
CA ASP A 506 -20.05 -5.79 7.86
C ASP A 506 -20.33 -5.37 9.30
N GLU A 507 -20.05 -6.24 10.27
CA GLU A 507 -20.15 -5.93 11.69
C GLU A 507 -19.12 -4.87 12.13
N GLN A 508 -17.91 -4.83 11.53
CA GLN A 508 -16.97 -3.72 11.75
C GLN A 508 -17.49 -2.40 11.18
N VAL A 509 -18.05 -2.40 9.97
CA VAL A 509 -18.64 -1.20 9.36
C VAL A 509 -19.80 -0.67 10.21
N LYS A 510 -20.66 -1.56 10.70
CA LYS A 510 -21.75 -1.22 11.60
C LYS A 510 -21.24 -0.62 12.91
N TYR A 511 -20.20 -1.20 13.48
CA TYR A 511 -19.54 -0.69 14.68
C TYR A 511 -19.01 0.74 14.46
N PHE A 512 -18.33 1.02 13.35
CA PHE A 512 -17.87 2.38 13.02
C PHE A 512 -19.00 3.39 12.88
N LYS A 513 -20.16 2.98 12.34
CA LYS A 513 -21.30 3.87 12.08
C LYS A 513 -22.08 4.25 13.35
N VAL A 514 -22.21 3.35 14.33
CA VAL A 514 -23.16 3.50 15.44
C VAL A 514 -22.48 3.42 16.81
N ASP A 515 -21.74 2.35 17.05
CA ASP A 515 -21.28 2.00 18.39
C ASP A 515 -20.02 2.77 18.78
N LEU A 516 -19.08 2.99 17.85
CA LEU A 516 -17.84 3.71 18.13
C LEU A 516 -18.10 5.16 18.57
N LEU A 517 -19.07 5.83 17.94
CA LEU A 517 -19.47 7.17 18.35
C LEU A 517 -20.02 7.17 19.77
N SER A 518 -20.84 6.17 20.10
CA SER A 518 -21.42 6.02 21.45
C SER A 518 -20.32 5.81 22.50
N ASP A 519 -19.35 4.96 22.22
CA ASP A 519 -18.19 4.72 23.09
C ASP A 519 -17.35 5.98 23.32
N ILE A 520 -17.09 6.75 22.26
CA ILE A 520 -16.33 8.01 22.35
C ILE A 520 -17.11 9.06 23.16
N VAL A 521 -18.42 9.17 22.93
CA VAL A 521 -19.27 10.14 23.64
C VAL A 521 -19.36 9.79 25.13
N ASN A 522 -19.45 8.51 25.48
CA ASN A 522 -19.47 8.03 26.86
C ASN A 522 -18.16 8.34 27.61
N GLU A 523 -17.01 8.26 26.93
CA GLU A 523 -15.71 8.56 27.52
C GLU A 523 -15.50 10.07 27.74
N GLY A 524 -16.06 10.90 26.85
CA GLY A 524 -16.21 12.34 27.04
C GLY A 524 -15.04 13.20 26.56
N ILE A 525 -15.12 14.51 26.86
CA ILE A 525 -14.23 15.57 26.33
C ILE A 525 -12.75 15.35 26.65
N LYS A 526 -12.43 14.56 27.68
CA LYS A 526 -11.05 14.25 28.08
C LYS A 526 -10.22 13.62 26.95
N LEU A 527 -10.86 13.05 25.93
CA LEU A 527 -10.20 12.53 24.72
C LEU A 527 -9.66 13.62 23.78
N LEU A 528 -10.10 14.88 23.92
CA LEU A 528 -9.69 16.00 23.07
C LEU A 528 -8.47 16.77 23.59
N GLU A 529 -7.51 16.06 24.17
CA GLU A 529 -6.20 16.64 24.46
C GLU A 529 -5.39 16.73 23.16
N GLU A 530 -5.07 17.95 22.73
CA GLU A 530 -4.28 18.17 21.51
C GLU A 530 -2.83 17.72 21.71
N ALA A 531 -2.24 17.11 20.69
CA ALA A 531 -0.81 16.80 20.70
C ALA A 531 0.02 18.09 20.90
N PRO A 532 1.03 18.09 21.80
CA PRO A 532 1.74 19.32 22.18
C PRO A 532 2.49 19.98 21.01
N THR A 533 2.98 19.18 20.07
CA THR A 533 3.66 19.65 18.85
C THR A 533 2.68 20.36 17.91
N LEU A 534 1.53 19.74 17.62
CA LEU A 534 0.49 20.29 16.76
C LEU A 534 -0.18 21.52 17.39
N ALA A 535 -0.41 21.50 18.71
CA ALA A 535 -0.92 22.65 19.46
C ALA A 535 0.05 23.85 19.39
N LYS A 536 1.36 23.60 19.52
CA LYS A 536 2.38 24.65 19.40
C LYS A 536 2.43 25.23 17.98
N ASP A 537 2.38 24.37 16.96
CA ASP A 537 2.39 24.79 15.55
C ASP A 537 1.13 25.60 15.20
N ARG A 538 -0.06 25.10 15.56
CA ARG A 538 -1.33 25.82 15.40
C ARG A 538 -1.31 27.19 16.07
N ARG A 539 -0.84 27.28 17.32
CA ARG A 539 -0.69 28.56 18.04
C ARG A 539 0.31 29.50 17.36
N MET A 540 1.40 28.98 16.81
CA MET A 540 2.37 29.79 16.07
C MET A 540 1.75 30.34 14.77
N LYS A 541 1.03 29.50 14.01
CA LYS A 541 0.32 29.90 12.79
C LYS A 541 -0.77 30.93 13.08
N GLN A 542 -1.56 30.74 14.13
CA GLN A 542 -2.57 31.71 14.58
C GLN A 542 -1.94 33.07 14.89
N ARG A 543 -0.85 33.08 15.69
CA ARG A 543 -0.14 34.34 16.01
C ARG A 543 0.40 35.04 14.78
N LYS A 544 0.93 34.28 13.80
CA LYS A 544 1.40 34.83 12.52
C LYS A 544 0.25 35.42 11.72
N LEU A 545 -0.90 34.74 11.67
CA LEU A 545 -2.09 35.25 10.99
C LEU A 545 -2.60 36.53 11.65
N ASP A 546 -2.73 36.57 12.97
CA ASP A 546 -3.15 37.75 13.73
C ASP A 546 -2.19 38.93 13.47
N THR A 547 -0.88 38.65 13.38
CA THR A 547 0.12 39.66 13.03
C THR A 547 -0.05 40.15 11.59
N CYS A 548 -0.32 39.27 10.64
CA CYS A 548 -0.59 39.65 9.25
C CYS A 548 -1.83 40.56 9.16
N SER A 549 -2.92 40.20 9.84
CA SER A 549 -4.15 40.99 9.89
C SER A 549 -3.92 42.39 10.48
N LYS A 550 -3.19 42.49 11.60
CA LYS A 550 -2.80 43.79 12.20
C LYS A 550 -1.94 44.62 11.25
N VAL A 551 -0.96 44.01 10.59
CA VAL A 551 -0.12 44.72 9.62
C VAL A 551 -0.95 45.22 8.44
N LEU A 552 -1.86 44.41 7.90
CA LEU A 552 -2.75 44.83 6.82
C LEU A 552 -3.67 45.98 7.23
N GLU A 553 -4.13 46.03 8.47
CA GLU A 553 -4.91 47.15 9.02
C GLU A 553 -4.08 48.44 9.06
N VAL A 554 -2.84 48.37 9.55
CA VAL A 554 -1.90 49.51 9.52
C VAL A 554 -1.61 49.97 8.09
N CYS A 555 -1.44 49.03 7.14
CA CYS A 555 -1.22 49.36 5.74
C CYS A 555 -2.38 50.15 5.14
N LYS A 556 -3.64 49.75 5.44
CA LYS A 556 -4.83 50.48 5.00
C LYS A 556 -4.88 51.90 5.56
N GLN A 557 -4.51 52.08 6.83
CA GLN A 557 -4.45 53.43 7.44
C GLN A 557 -3.41 54.32 6.74
N LEU A 558 -2.27 53.76 6.32
CA LEU A 558 -1.24 54.50 5.58
C LEU A 558 -1.68 54.89 4.16
N GLU A 559 -2.46 54.04 3.48
CA GLU A 559 -3.06 54.37 2.17
C GLU A 559 -4.03 55.55 2.27
N HIS A 560 -4.79 55.64 3.37
CA HIS A 560 -5.70 56.78 3.61
C HIS A 560 -4.99 58.09 3.98
N LEU A 561 -3.78 58.03 4.54
CA LEU A 561 -2.98 59.22 4.90
C LEU A 561 -2.09 59.74 3.76
N SER A 562 -2.04 59.01 2.63
CA SER A 562 -1.20 59.36 1.48
C SER A 562 -1.98 59.95 0.29
N VAL A 563 -3.29 60.15 0.47
CA VAL A 563 -4.17 61.05 -0.30
C VAL A 563 -4.24 62.38 0.44
#